data_AF-A0AA95L1Q5-F1
#
_entry.id   AF-A0AA95L1Q5-F1
#
_cell.length_a   1.000
_cell.length_b   1.000
_cell.length_c   1.000
_cell.angle_alpha   90.00
_cell.angle_beta   90.00
_cell.angle_gamma   90.00
#
_symmetry.space_group_name_H-M   'P 1'
#
loop_
_entity.id
_entity.type
_entity.pdbx_description
1 polymer ?
#
loop_
_entity_poly.entity_id
_entity_poly.type
_entity_poly.pdbx_seq_one_letter_code
_entity_poly.pdbx_strand_id
1 'polypeptide(L)'
;MRTFRTQLTFHWHNHRKRLLWFGAIVLFLDFWLIAGYGIYEPDYAIALVMNNNFAAISIFILLTAYVTAASSFPLLMGLGWTRKQYYWSSLIYFAAFSIAVSLAQTLLIAALRQLLPLITFDPGIAVISYGMLWYSQTAVFFLLAMVFFLTSTLMYRFGLFWGVGLIVVYILSL
;
A
#
# COMPACT_ATOMS: atom_id res chain seq x y z
N MET A 1 -8.40 24.53 -17.85
CA MET A 1 -7.52 23.69 -18.70
C MET A 1 -7.32 22.35 -18.03
N ARG A 2 -7.57 21.23 -18.73
CA ARG A 2 -7.31 19.87 -18.19
C ARG A 2 -5.80 19.64 -18.24
N THR A 3 -5.16 19.49 -17.09
CA THR A 3 -3.69 19.41 -16.97
C THR A 3 -3.28 18.19 -16.17
N PHE A 4 -2.12 17.63 -16.46
CA PHE A 4 -1.60 16.47 -15.70
C PHE A 4 -1.62 16.69 -14.17
N ARG A 5 -1.35 17.92 -13.73
CA ARG A 5 -1.43 18.34 -12.31
C ARG A 5 -2.84 18.21 -11.70
N THR A 6 -3.88 18.56 -12.45
CA THR A 6 -5.28 18.44 -11.96
C THR A 6 -5.71 16.98 -11.84
N GLN A 7 -5.18 16.10 -12.70
CA GLN A 7 -5.36 14.65 -12.61
C GLN A 7 -4.72 14.06 -11.35
N LEU A 8 -3.47 14.43 -11.05
CA LEU A 8 -2.79 14.00 -9.81
C LEU A 8 -3.52 14.51 -8.56
N THR A 9 -4.03 15.74 -8.60
CA THR A 9 -4.80 16.32 -7.49
C THR A 9 -6.11 15.56 -7.28
N PHE A 10 -6.75 15.10 -8.35
CA PHE A 10 -7.94 14.24 -8.27
C PHE A 10 -7.63 12.91 -7.58
N HIS A 11 -6.56 12.21 -7.99
CA HIS A 11 -6.16 10.95 -7.34
C HIS A 11 -5.89 11.15 -5.84
N TRP A 12 -5.18 12.22 -5.49
CA TRP A 12 -4.95 12.57 -4.10
C TRP A 12 -6.26 12.83 -3.34
N HIS A 13 -7.14 13.68 -3.88
CA HIS A 13 -8.40 14.04 -3.21
C HIS A 13 -9.31 12.82 -3.01
N ASN A 14 -9.38 11.93 -4.00
CA ASN A 14 -10.20 10.73 -3.95
C ASN A 14 -9.77 9.77 -2.83
N HIS A 15 -8.47 9.68 -2.59
CA HIS A 15 -7.91 8.70 -1.64
C HIS A 15 -7.49 9.30 -0.29
N ARG A 16 -7.39 10.63 -0.14
CA ARG A 16 -6.92 11.28 1.10
C ARG A 16 -7.69 10.85 2.34
N LYS A 17 -9.03 10.84 2.29
CA LYS A 17 -9.85 10.42 3.45
C LYS A 17 -9.61 8.95 3.80
N ARG A 18 -9.52 8.08 2.79
CA ARG A 18 -9.28 6.64 2.98
C ARG A 18 -7.91 6.38 3.59
N LEU A 19 -6.90 7.13 3.13
CA LEU A 19 -5.54 7.06 3.65
C LEU A 19 -5.46 7.50 5.12
N LEU A 20 -6.19 8.55 5.50
CA LEU A 20 -6.30 8.99 6.90
C LEU A 20 -6.95 7.92 7.79
N TRP A 21 -8.10 7.37 7.36
CA TRP A 21 -8.78 6.32 8.12
C TRP A 21 -7.95 5.05 8.22
N PHE A 22 -7.32 4.64 7.12
CA PHE A 22 -6.44 3.48 7.09
C PHE A 22 -5.25 3.67 8.03
N GLY A 23 -4.56 4.82 7.97
CA GLY A 23 -3.46 5.12 8.87
C GLY A 23 -3.88 5.11 10.35
N ALA A 24 -5.06 5.66 10.67
CA ALA A 24 -5.59 5.62 12.04
C ALA A 24 -5.90 4.18 12.50
N ILE A 25 -6.45 3.34 11.63
CA ILE A 25 -6.73 1.93 11.94
C ILE A 25 -5.42 1.16 12.16
N VAL A 26 -4.42 1.34 11.31
CA VAL A 26 -3.11 0.69 11.46
C VAL A 26 -2.46 1.07 12.79
N LEU A 27 -2.41 2.37 13.11
CA LEU A 27 -1.87 2.84 14.39
C LEU A 27 -2.64 2.27 15.59
N PHE A 28 -3.97 2.24 15.50
CA PHE A 28 -4.79 1.66 16.56
C PHE A 28 -4.51 0.17 16.75
N LEU A 29 -4.38 -0.60 15.65
CA LEU A 29 -4.02 -2.01 15.71
C LEU A 29 -2.62 -2.23 16.27
N ASP A 30 -1.65 -1.36 15.93
CA ASP A 30 -0.30 -1.42 16.48
C ASP A 30 -0.29 -1.18 17.99
N PHE A 31 -1.03 -0.17 18.46
CA PHE A 31 -1.19 0.08 19.90
C PHE A 31 -1.91 -1.08 20.61
N TRP A 32 -2.97 -1.62 20.01
CA TRP A 32 -3.68 -2.76 20.54
C TRP A 32 -2.80 -4.00 20.64
N LEU A 33 -2.02 -4.28 19.59
CA LEU A 33 -1.06 -5.39 19.57
C LEU A 33 -0.06 -5.20 20.69
N ILE A 34 0.60 -4.05 20.81
CA ILE A 34 1.60 -3.81 21.86
C ILE A 34 0.99 -3.91 23.26
N ALA A 35 -0.22 -3.35 23.47
CA ALA A 35 -0.91 -3.42 24.76
C ALA A 35 -1.33 -4.85 25.14
N GLY A 36 -1.79 -5.65 24.17
CA GLY A 36 -2.18 -7.04 24.39
C GLY A 36 -1.00 -8.01 24.48
N TYR A 37 0.07 -7.77 23.73
CA TYR A 37 1.26 -8.64 23.70
C TYR A 37 2.08 -8.56 24.98
N GLY A 38 1.98 -7.44 25.71
CA GLY A 38 2.59 -7.33 27.02
C GLY A 38 2.11 -8.31 28.08
N ILE A 39 1.07 -9.09 27.76
CA ILE A 39 0.49 -10.10 28.62
C ILE A 39 0.88 -11.52 28.15
N TYR A 40 1.27 -11.74 26.88
CA TYR A 40 1.34 -13.10 26.31
C TYR A 40 2.69 -13.56 25.74
N GLU A 41 3.57 -12.72 25.16
CA GLU A 41 4.84 -13.21 24.55
C GLU A 41 5.86 -12.08 24.25
N PRO A 42 6.94 -11.88 25.03
CA PRO A 42 7.79 -10.69 24.88
C PRO A 42 8.81 -10.72 23.73
N ASP A 43 9.11 -11.87 23.12
CA ASP A 43 10.39 -12.05 22.40
C ASP A 43 10.42 -11.50 20.95
N TYR A 44 9.27 -11.15 20.33
CA TYR A 44 9.22 -10.79 18.89
C TYR A 44 8.24 -9.68 18.50
N ALA A 45 7.97 -8.71 19.38
CA ALA A 45 6.95 -7.67 19.15
C ALA A 45 7.16 -6.87 17.85
N ILE A 46 8.40 -6.50 17.50
CA ILE A 46 8.69 -5.72 16.28
C ILE A 46 8.40 -6.51 15.02
N ALA A 47 8.83 -7.77 14.94
CA ALA A 47 8.64 -8.60 13.75
C ALA A 47 7.14 -8.82 13.47
N LEU A 48 6.34 -8.98 14.51
CA LEU A 48 4.89 -9.13 14.40
C LEU A 48 4.22 -7.87 13.85
N VAL A 49 4.51 -6.70 14.41
CA VAL A 49 3.99 -5.41 13.92
C VAL A 49 4.41 -5.18 12.47
N MET A 50 5.66 -5.50 12.11
CA MET A 50 6.14 -5.41 10.72
C MET A 50 5.31 -6.27 9.76
N ASN A 51 5.06 -7.53 10.11
CA ASN A 51 4.29 -8.45 9.27
C ASN A 51 2.83 -8.03 9.14
N ASN A 52 2.19 -7.63 10.24
CA ASN A 52 0.80 -7.20 10.25
C ASN A 52 0.61 -5.91 9.44
N ASN A 53 1.50 -4.94 9.59
CA ASN A 53 1.44 -3.71 8.81
C ASN A 53 1.75 -3.96 7.33
N PHE A 54 2.71 -4.85 7.03
CA PHE A 54 2.96 -5.25 5.65
C PHE A 54 1.71 -5.85 4.99
N ALA A 55 0.99 -6.74 5.70
CA ALA A 55 -0.25 -7.33 5.22
C ALA A 55 -1.37 -6.28 5.05
N ALA A 56 -1.58 -5.43 6.06
CA ALA A 56 -2.61 -4.38 6.02
C ALA A 56 -2.36 -3.37 4.90
N ILE A 57 -1.12 -2.90 4.75
CA ILE A 57 -0.71 -1.98 3.68
C ILE A 57 -0.88 -2.62 2.32
N SER A 58 -0.50 -3.90 2.18
CA SER A 58 -0.69 -4.64 0.93
C SER A 58 -2.16 -4.69 0.54
N ILE A 59 -3.06 -5.09 1.44
CA ILE A 59 -4.51 -5.10 1.20
C ILE A 59 -5.02 -3.71 0.79
N PHE A 60 -4.57 -2.66 1.47
CA PHE A 60 -4.96 -1.30 1.15
C PHE A 60 -4.50 -0.85 -0.25
N ILE A 61 -3.28 -1.24 -0.66
CA ILE A 61 -2.77 -1.02 -2.01
C ILE A 61 -3.66 -1.73 -3.04
N LEU A 62 -4.04 -3.00 -2.79
CA LEU A 62 -4.93 -3.76 -3.68
C LEU A 62 -6.26 -3.03 -3.91
N LEU A 63 -6.90 -2.60 -2.82
CA LEU A 63 -8.16 -1.86 -2.87
C LEU A 63 -8.01 -0.53 -3.58
N THR A 64 -6.91 0.18 -3.35
CA THR A 64 -6.62 1.47 -4.00
C THR A 64 -6.40 1.29 -5.50
N ALA A 65 -5.66 0.27 -5.91
CA ALA A 65 -5.43 -0.08 -7.31
C ALA A 65 -6.73 -0.45 -8.02
N TYR A 66 -7.55 -1.29 -7.37
CA TYR A 66 -8.87 -1.68 -7.85
C TYR A 66 -9.81 -0.48 -8.03
N VAL A 67 -9.98 0.37 -7.02
CA VAL A 67 -10.88 1.54 -7.11
C VAL A 67 -10.37 2.56 -8.15
N THR A 68 -9.05 2.66 -8.30
CA THR A 68 -8.46 3.49 -9.36
C THR A 68 -8.89 2.96 -10.72
N ALA A 69 -8.68 1.68 -11.01
CA ALA A 69 -9.04 1.05 -12.28
C ALA A 69 -10.55 0.94 -12.55
N ALA A 70 -11.36 0.59 -11.55
CA ALA A 70 -12.78 0.30 -11.71
C ALA A 70 -13.67 1.55 -11.65
N SER A 71 -13.33 2.53 -10.79
CA SER A 71 -14.17 3.71 -10.57
C SER A 71 -13.57 4.98 -11.15
N SER A 72 -12.26 5.20 -10.94
CA SER A 72 -11.63 6.47 -11.32
C SER A 72 -11.38 6.54 -12.84
N PHE A 73 -11.09 5.41 -13.48
CA PHE A 73 -10.89 5.31 -14.93
C PHE A 73 -12.13 5.74 -15.73
N PRO A 74 -13.33 5.12 -15.60
CA PRO A 74 -14.49 5.50 -16.38
C PRO A 74 -14.93 6.95 -16.11
N LEU A 75 -14.82 7.40 -14.86
CA LEU A 75 -15.18 8.77 -14.46
C LEU A 75 -14.27 9.82 -15.13
N LEU A 76 -12.95 9.63 -15.13
CA LEU A 76 -12.03 10.55 -15.78
C LEU A 76 -12.11 10.45 -17.31
N MET A 77 -12.40 9.28 -17.88
CA MET A 77 -12.66 9.16 -19.32
C MET A 77 -13.94 9.92 -19.73
N GLY A 78 -15.01 9.83 -18.92
CA GLY A 78 -16.26 10.58 -19.15
C GLY A 78 -16.08 12.10 -19.05
N LEU A 79 -15.11 12.56 -18.26
CA LEU A 79 -14.69 13.97 -18.19
C LEU A 79 -13.73 14.37 -19.31
N GLY A 80 -13.51 13.51 -20.32
CA GLY A 80 -12.76 13.80 -21.54
C GLY A 80 -11.24 13.88 -21.38
N TRP A 81 -10.67 13.09 -20.45
CA TRP A 81 -9.23 12.88 -20.34
C TRP A 81 -8.75 11.76 -21.27
N THR A 82 -7.49 11.81 -21.72
CA THR A 82 -6.94 10.75 -22.57
C THR A 82 -6.48 9.54 -21.75
N ARG A 83 -6.61 8.34 -22.32
CA ARG A 83 -6.14 7.09 -21.70
C ARG A 83 -4.66 7.17 -21.33
N LYS A 84 -3.81 7.67 -22.25
CA LYS A 84 -2.37 7.80 -22.04
C LYS A 84 -2.06 8.67 -20.81
N GLN A 85 -2.70 9.83 -20.67
CA GLN A 85 -2.52 10.71 -19.52
C GLN A 85 -2.96 10.02 -18.22
N TYR A 86 -4.08 9.31 -18.23
CA TYR A 86 -4.57 8.58 -17.07
C TYR A 86 -3.57 7.51 -16.58
N TYR A 87 -3.03 6.69 -17.49
CA TYR A 87 -2.03 5.66 -17.15
C TYR A 87 -0.77 6.27 -16.53
N TRP A 88 -0.20 7.31 -17.15
CA TRP A 88 0.96 8.00 -16.61
C TRP A 88 0.68 8.64 -15.24
N SER A 89 -0.48 9.28 -15.08
CA SER A 89 -0.86 9.90 -13.81
C SER A 89 -1.06 8.87 -12.70
N SER A 90 -1.63 7.70 -13.03
CA SER A 90 -1.81 6.60 -12.10
C SER A 90 -0.46 5.98 -11.69
N LEU A 91 0.45 5.80 -12.65
CA LEU A 91 1.78 5.25 -12.37
C LEU A 91 2.60 6.16 -11.43
N ILE A 92 2.60 7.47 -11.69
CA ILE A 92 3.25 8.44 -10.81
C ILE A 92 2.59 8.47 -9.44
N TYR A 93 1.26 8.42 -9.38
CA TYR A 93 0.52 8.35 -8.13
C TYR A 93 0.91 7.11 -7.31
N PHE A 94 0.92 5.92 -7.91
CA PHE A 94 1.30 4.69 -7.21
C PHE A 94 2.76 4.68 -6.77
N ALA A 95 3.68 5.24 -7.57
CA ALA A 95 5.07 5.39 -7.18
C ALA A 95 5.21 6.30 -5.96
N ALA A 96 4.62 7.49 -5.99
CA ALA A 96 4.65 8.44 -4.89
C ALA A 96 3.98 7.88 -3.63
N PHE A 97 2.85 7.19 -3.78
CA PHE A 97 2.13 6.55 -2.69
C PHE A 97 2.96 5.43 -2.04
N SER A 98 3.58 4.56 -2.85
CA SER A 98 4.40 3.45 -2.35
C SER A 98 5.62 3.96 -1.58
N ILE A 99 6.28 5.02 -2.09
CA ILE A 99 7.39 5.70 -1.41
C ILE A 99 6.96 6.28 -0.07
N ALA A 100 5.81 6.94 -0.03
CA ALA A 100 5.32 7.60 1.18
C ALA A 100 4.92 6.58 2.26
N VAL A 101 4.22 5.51 1.89
CA VAL A 101 3.75 4.50 2.84
C VAL A 101 4.89 3.63 3.35
N SER A 102 5.84 3.24 2.50
CA SER A 102 7.04 2.52 2.95
C SER A 102 7.87 3.37 3.92
N LEU A 103 7.98 4.69 3.65
CA LEU A 103 8.69 5.60 4.55
C LEU A 103 7.96 5.71 5.89
N ALA A 104 6.63 5.88 5.87
CA ALA A 104 5.83 5.94 7.09
C ALA A 104 5.96 4.65 7.92
N GLN A 105 5.91 3.48 7.27
CA GLN A 105 6.12 2.19 7.94
C GLN A 105 7.54 2.10 8.53
N THR A 106 8.56 2.49 7.78
CA THR A 106 9.95 2.45 8.25
C THR A 106 10.17 3.36 9.46
N LEU A 107 9.59 4.57 9.44
CA LEU A 107 9.63 5.51 10.56
C LEU A 107 8.88 4.98 11.79
N LEU A 108 7.72 4.36 11.59
CA LEU A 108 6.96 3.72 12.66
C LEU A 108 7.76 2.62 13.35
N ILE A 109 8.41 1.75 12.57
CA ILE A 109 9.28 0.70 13.13
C ILE A 109 10.48 1.27 13.86
N ALA A 110 11.10 2.34 13.33
CA ALA A 110 12.19 3.03 14.01
C ALA A 110 11.75 3.65 15.35
N ALA A 111 10.56 4.26 15.38
CA ALA A 111 9.97 4.81 16.60
C ALA A 111 9.66 3.70 17.62
N LEU A 112 9.03 2.60 17.19
CA LEU A 112 8.74 1.47 18.06
C LEU A 112 10.00 0.86 18.66
N ARG A 113 11.09 0.75 17.89
CA ARG A 113 12.36 0.25 18.41
C ARG A 113 12.93 1.11 19.55
N GLN A 114 12.66 2.41 19.55
CA GLN A 114 13.07 3.32 20.62
C GLN A 114 12.11 3.30 21.81
N LEU A 115 10.81 3.08 21.56
CA LEU A 115 9.77 3.13 22.59
C LEU A 115 9.61 1.81 23.35
N LEU A 116 9.78 0.65 22.70
CA LEU A 116 9.60 -0.67 23.31
C LEU A 116 10.52 -0.93 24.53
N PRO A 117 11.80 -0.52 24.53
CA PRO A 117 12.64 -0.65 25.73
C PRO A 117 12.13 0.14 26.94
N LEU A 118 11.41 1.25 26.74
CA LEU A 118 10.86 2.07 27.83
C LEU A 118 9.77 1.34 28.62
N ILE A 119 9.14 0.33 28.01
CA ILE A 119 8.13 -0.53 28.61
C ILE A 119 8.65 -1.96 28.81
N THR A 120 9.99 -2.14 28.90
CA THR A 120 10.69 -3.41 29.21
C THR A 120 10.56 -4.52 28.16
N PHE A 121 10.13 -4.22 26.93
CA PHE A 121 10.14 -5.20 25.83
C PHE A 121 11.49 -5.24 25.13
N ASP A 122 11.95 -6.44 24.77
CA ASP A 122 13.10 -6.60 23.89
C ASP A 122 12.69 -6.31 22.44
N PRO A 123 13.25 -5.28 21.79
CA PRO A 123 12.98 -5.00 20.38
C PRO A 123 13.52 -6.08 19.42
N GLY A 124 14.46 -6.93 19.85
CA GLY A 124 15.10 -7.94 19.02
C GLY A 124 15.92 -7.37 17.84
N ILE A 125 16.36 -8.26 16.93
CA ILE A 125 17.24 -7.93 15.78
C ILE A 125 16.46 -7.91 14.44
N ALA A 126 15.15 -7.72 14.47
CA ALA A 126 14.29 -7.84 13.29
C ALA A 126 14.68 -6.90 12.12
N VAL A 127 15.38 -5.79 12.40
CA VAL A 127 15.82 -4.82 11.38
C VAL A 127 17.33 -4.65 11.39
N ILE A 128 17.96 -5.10 10.29
CA ILE A 128 19.39 -4.98 10.00
C ILE A 128 19.71 -3.61 9.38
N SER A 129 18.88 -3.12 8.45
CA SER A 129 19.05 -1.82 7.79
C SER A 129 17.72 -1.20 7.41
N TYR A 130 17.45 0.01 7.92
CA TYR A 130 16.23 0.78 7.59
C TYR A 130 16.19 1.22 6.11
N GLY A 131 17.35 1.51 5.52
CA GLY A 131 17.43 1.89 4.10
C GLY A 131 17.04 0.73 3.18
N MET A 132 17.53 -0.48 3.46
CA MET A 132 17.17 -1.69 2.71
C MET A 132 15.70 -2.07 2.95
N LEU A 133 15.20 -1.93 4.18
CA LEU A 133 13.79 -2.15 4.49
C LEU A 133 12.88 -1.21 3.69
N TRP A 134 13.18 0.10 3.71
CA TRP A 134 12.40 1.10 2.98
C TRP A 134 12.42 0.84 1.46
N TYR A 135 13.59 0.57 0.89
CA TYR A 135 13.72 0.30 -0.54
C TYR A 135 12.95 -0.96 -0.96
N SER A 136 13.14 -2.07 -0.23
CA SER A 136 12.46 -3.34 -0.54
C SER A 136 10.95 -3.22 -0.42
N GLN A 137 10.43 -2.58 0.64
CA GLN A 137 9.01 -2.33 0.81
C GLN A 137 8.44 -1.44 -0.30
N THR A 138 9.16 -0.37 -0.67
CA THR A 138 8.75 0.51 -1.77
C THR A 138 8.60 -0.27 -3.07
N ALA A 139 9.59 -1.11 -3.41
CA ALA A 139 9.57 -1.92 -4.63
C ALA A 139 8.42 -2.93 -4.61
N VAL A 140 8.23 -3.65 -3.50
CA VAL A 140 7.15 -4.64 -3.36
C VAL A 140 5.77 -3.98 -3.47
N PHE A 141 5.54 -2.88 -2.75
CA PHE A 141 4.27 -2.15 -2.80
C PHE A 141 3.99 -1.57 -4.19
N PHE A 142 5.00 -1.04 -4.87
CA PHE A 142 4.85 -0.53 -6.22
C PHE A 142 4.52 -1.65 -7.22
N LEU A 143 5.25 -2.77 -7.18
CA LEU A 143 4.98 -3.92 -8.05
C LEU A 143 3.58 -4.49 -7.80
N LEU A 144 3.19 -4.63 -6.53
CA LEU A 144 1.85 -5.08 -6.15
C LEU A 144 0.77 -4.15 -6.73
N ALA A 145 0.95 -2.83 -6.58
CA ALA A 145 0.04 -1.84 -7.13
C ALA A 145 -0.06 -1.94 -8.66
N MET A 146 1.07 -2.12 -9.35
CA MET A 146 1.13 -2.24 -10.81
C MET A 146 0.43 -3.51 -11.30
N VAL A 147 0.73 -4.67 -10.72
CA VAL A 147 0.10 -5.95 -11.10
C VAL A 147 -1.41 -5.87 -10.89
N PHE A 148 -1.86 -5.34 -9.75
CA PHE A 148 -3.30 -5.24 -9.48
C PHE A 148 -3.99 -4.19 -10.31
N PHE A 149 -3.34 -3.08 -10.61
CA PHE A 149 -3.89 -2.07 -11.50
C PHE A 149 -4.03 -2.62 -12.93
N LEU A 150 -3.01 -3.29 -13.45
CA LEU A 150 -3.04 -3.93 -14.77
C LEU A 150 -4.14 -5.00 -14.83
N THR A 151 -4.18 -5.93 -13.89
CA THR A 151 -5.21 -6.97 -13.84
C THR A 151 -6.61 -6.37 -13.70
N SER A 152 -6.81 -5.36 -12.85
CA SER A 152 -8.10 -4.67 -12.74
C SER A 152 -8.53 -3.98 -14.03
N THR A 153 -7.60 -3.36 -14.78
CA THR A 153 -7.91 -2.77 -16.09
C THR A 153 -8.25 -3.83 -17.15
N LEU A 154 -7.60 -5.00 -17.10
CA LEU A 154 -7.90 -6.13 -17.96
C LEU A 154 -9.28 -6.72 -17.64
N MET A 155 -9.60 -6.90 -16.35
CA MET A 155 -10.92 -7.34 -15.88
C MET A 155 -12.02 -6.36 -16.30
N TYR A 156 -11.78 -5.06 -16.19
CA TYR A 156 -12.72 -4.04 -16.64
C TYR A 156 -12.99 -4.12 -18.16
N ARG A 157 -11.97 -4.42 -18.96
CA ARG A 157 -12.08 -4.45 -20.42
C ARG A 157 -12.62 -5.76 -20.98
N PHE A 158 -12.19 -6.88 -20.43
CA PHE A 158 -12.46 -8.23 -20.97
C PHE A 158 -13.44 -9.04 -20.10
N GLY A 159 -13.86 -8.50 -18.95
CA GLY A 159 -14.67 -9.22 -17.98
C GLY A 159 -13.84 -10.04 -17.00
N LEU A 160 -14.49 -10.43 -15.90
CA LEU A 160 -13.85 -11.05 -14.73
C LEU A 160 -13.15 -12.38 -15.07
N PHE A 161 -13.77 -13.21 -15.91
CA PHE A 161 -13.25 -14.52 -16.33
C PHE A 161 -11.89 -14.44 -17.01
N TRP A 162 -11.70 -13.50 -17.95
CA TRP A 162 -10.44 -13.34 -18.67
C TRP A 162 -9.33 -12.74 -17.81
N GLY A 163 -9.67 -11.84 -16.89
CA GLY A 163 -8.70 -11.25 -15.96
C GLY A 163 -8.20 -12.24 -14.90
N VAL A 164 -9.08 -13.09 -14.34
CA VAL A 164 -8.66 -14.20 -13.46
C VAL A 164 -7.80 -15.20 -14.23
N GLY A 165 -8.16 -15.51 -15.48
CA GLY A 165 -7.36 -16.41 -16.34
C GLY A 165 -5.91 -15.94 -16.53
N LEU A 166 -5.69 -14.63 -16.73
CA LEU A 166 -4.34 -14.07 -16.86
C LEU A 166 -3.53 -14.10 -15.56
N ILE A 167 -4.18 -13.96 -14.41
CA ILE A 167 -3.54 -14.10 -13.10
C ILE A 167 -3.08 -15.54 -12.88
N VAL A 168 -3.94 -16.51 -13.21
CA VAL A 168 -3.60 -17.94 -13.12
C VAL A 168 -2.44 -18.28 -14.04
N VAL A 169 -2.43 -17.80 -15.29
CA VAL A 169 -1.32 -18.00 -16.22
C VAL A 169 -0.01 -17.38 -15.70
N TYR A 170 -0.06 -16.17 -15.13
CA TYR A 170 1.12 -15.52 -14.56
C TYR A 170 1.69 -16.31 -13.36
N ILE A 171 0.82 -16.75 -12.44
CA ILE A 171 1.22 -17.56 -11.28
C ILE A 171 1.79 -18.92 -11.73
N LEU A 172 1.22 -19.55 -12.76
CA LEU A 172 1.72 -20.81 -13.31
C LEU A 172 3.00 -20.67 -14.15
N SER A 173 3.34 -19.44 -14.57
CA SER A 173 4.57 -19.15 -15.32
C SER A 173 5.77 -18.72 -14.46
N LEU A 174 5.53 -18.56 -13.16
CA LEU A 174 6.53 -18.29 -12.12
C LEU A 174 7.07 -19.61 -11.57
#